data_AF-A0A2J7ZGQ5-F1
#
_entry.id   AF-A0A2J7ZGQ5-F1
#
_cell.length_a   1.000
_cell.length_b   1.000
_cell.length_c   1.000
_cell.angle_alpha   90.00
_cell.angle_beta   90.00
_cell.angle_gamma   90.00
#
_symmetry.space_group_name_H-M   'P 1'
#
loop_
_entity.id
_entity.type
_entity.pdbx_description
1 polymer ?
#
loop_
_entity_poly.entity_id
_entity_poly.type
_entity_poly.pdbx_seq_one_letter_code
_entity_poly.pdbx_strand_id
1 'polypeptide(L)'
;IAPPPSPPKPPAPQPPSPAPRPPSPPASPAPICPSSDWKCAECSRRAAAAVALLGTALEQPCLQCAGPLGDAWPCHNCFAASAARDVALGCFTCAAAGGGSACSQVCAAKSTDGTQMSQCADCSKRGGDAYGCGQCFTKSGGSAAKRTACLTCVGNRLEAYACGECAGRYSSPCEAQKCFDCVRTTTNTWGCYTANYASACTGRRLLA
;
A
#
# COMPACT_ATOMS: atom_id res chain seq x y z
N ILE A 1 6.91 14.58 83.94
CA ILE A 1 7.27 13.26 83.38
C ILE A 1 6.94 13.34 81.89
N ALA A 2 7.95 13.32 81.02
CA ALA A 2 7.75 13.42 79.56
C ALA A 2 7.36 12.04 78.98
N PRO A 3 6.50 11.98 77.95
CA PRO A 3 6.10 10.72 77.34
C PRO A 3 7.28 10.07 76.59
N PRO A 4 7.34 8.72 76.53
CA PRO A 4 8.42 8.00 75.87
C PRO A 4 8.40 8.23 74.35
N PRO A 5 9.58 8.23 73.70
CA PRO A 5 9.67 8.41 72.25
C PRO A 5 9.02 7.24 71.51
N SER A 6 8.39 7.57 70.37
CA SER A 6 7.72 6.58 69.53
C SER A 6 8.73 5.59 68.90
N PRO A 7 8.36 4.31 68.74
CA PRO A 7 9.25 3.32 68.15
C PRO A 7 9.57 3.64 66.68
N PRO A 8 10.78 3.30 66.20
CA PRO A 8 11.16 3.53 64.81
C PRO A 8 10.30 2.69 63.86
N LYS A 9 9.87 3.32 62.76
CA LYS A 9 9.04 2.69 61.73
C LYS A 9 9.85 1.57 61.03
N PRO A 10 9.25 0.39 60.77
CA PRO A 10 9.94 -0.68 60.05
C PRO A 10 10.35 -0.24 58.64
N PRO A 11 11.48 -0.74 58.11
CA PRO A 11 11.88 -0.49 56.73
C PRO A 11 10.83 -1.04 55.76
N ALA A 12 10.54 -0.26 54.71
CA ALA A 12 9.57 -0.65 53.69
C ALA A 12 10.07 -1.89 52.91
N PRO A 13 9.16 -2.79 52.49
CA PRO A 13 9.53 -3.94 51.66
C PRO A 13 10.16 -3.48 50.34
N GLN A 14 11.31 -4.05 49.99
CA GLN A 14 11.90 -3.86 48.66
C GLN A 14 11.02 -4.52 47.60
N PRO A 15 10.79 -3.88 46.44
CA PRO A 15 10.13 -4.52 45.31
C PRO A 15 10.94 -5.75 44.85
N PRO A 16 10.29 -6.85 44.43
CA PRO A 16 10.99 -7.98 43.85
C PRO A 16 11.72 -7.55 42.58
N SER A 17 12.92 -8.08 42.38
CA SER A 17 13.72 -7.82 41.18
C SER A 17 12.95 -8.26 39.93
N PRO A 18 13.00 -7.49 38.82
CA PRO A 18 12.39 -7.90 37.56
C PRO A 18 12.96 -9.23 37.10
N ALA A 19 12.10 -10.15 36.68
CA ALA A 19 12.51 -11.42 36.12
C ALA A 19 13.48 -11.19 34.93
N PRO A 20 14.53 -12.02 34.78
CA PRO A 20 15.41 -11.98 33.62
C PRO A 20 14.57 -12.06 32.33
N ARG A 21 14.82 -11.14 31.39
CA ARG A 21 14.18 -11.21 30.07
C ARG A 21 14.52 -12.57 29.44
N PRO A 22 13.54 -13.26 28.83
CA PRO A 22 13.82 -14.47 28.07
C PRO A 22 14.91 -14.22 27.02
N PRO A 23 15.81 -15.18 26.77
CA PRO A 23 16.77 -15.05 25.68
C PRO A 23 16.02 -14.86 24.37
N SER A 24 16.54 -13.97 23.51
CA SER A 24 16.04 -13.83 22.15
C SER A 24 16.13 -15.19 21.44
N PRO A 25 15.07 -15.64 20.73
CA PRO A 25 15.13 -16.89 20.01
C PRO A 25 16.29 -16.86 19.00
N PRO A 26 16.95 -18.01 18.75
CA PRO A 26 18.02 -18.08 17.76
C PRO A 26 17.50 -17.62 16.40
N ALA A 27 18.33 -16.86 15.67
CA ALA A 27 18.05 -16.56 14.27
C ALA A 27 17.88 -17.88 13.53
N SER A 28 16.74 -18.04 12.86
CA SER A 28 16.49 -19.20 12.02
C SER A 28 17.61 -19.31 10.96
N PRO A 29 18.03 -20.54 10.58
CA PRO A 29 19.02 -20.71 9.54
C PRO A 29 18.45 -20.18 8.22
N ALA A 30 19.15 -19.25 7.58
CA ALA A 30 18.78 -18.78 6.25
C ALA A 30 18.62 -20.00 5.31
N PRO A 31 17.55 -20.05 4.49
CA PRO A 31 17.33 -21.18 3.59
C PRO A 31 18.52 -21.34 2.63
N ILE A 32 19.06 -22.56 2.57
CA ILE A 32 20.15 -22.91 1.65
C ILE A 32 19.57 -22.95 0.23
N CYS A 33 19.75 -21.85 -0.50
CA CYS A 33 19.31 -21.71 -1.88
C CYS A 33 20.33 -22.33 -2.83
N PRO A 34 19.95 -23.30 -3.70
CA PRO A 34 20.82 -23.72 -4.79
C PRO A 34 21.12 -22.53 -5.71
N SER A 35 22.38 -22.37 -6.14
CA SER A 35 22.87 -21.21 -6.90
C SER A 35 22.18 -20.99 -8.25
N SER A 36 21.54 -22.02 -8.80
CA SER A 36 20.74 -21.95 -10.03
C SER A 36 19.32 -21.42 -9.81
N ASP A 37 18.85 -21.37 -8.56
CA ASP A 37 17.53 -20.86 -8.22
C ASP A 37 17.61 -19.37 -7.88
N TRP A 38 17.59 -18.54 -8.94
CA TRP A 38 17.64 -17.09 -8.81
C TRP A 38 16.52 -16.56 -7.89
N LYS A 39 15.37 -17.24 -7.84
CA LYS A 39 14.21 -16.87 -7.01
C LYS A 39 14.58 -16.97 -5.55
N CYS A 40 15.19 -18.08 -5.17
CA CYS A 40 15.68 -18.32 -3.82
C CYS A 40 16.82 -17.34 -3.46
N ALA A 41 17.79 -17.14 -4.36
CA ALA A 41 18.92 -16.23 -4.12
C ALA A 41 18.52 -14.74 -3.94
N GLU A 42 17.55 -14.26 -4.72
CA GLU A 42 17.00 -12.90 -4.59
C GLU A 42 16.19 -12.75 -3.30
N CYS A 43 15.40 -13.77 -2.96
CA CYS A 43 14.66 -13.82 -1.72
C CYS A 43 15.58 -13.79 -0.49
N SER A 44 16.66 -14.58 -0.47
CA SER A 44 17.63 -14.57 0.61
C SER A 44 18.38 -13.23 0.73
N ARG A 45 18.69 -12.57 -0.40
CA ARG A 45 19.26 -11.21 -0.37
C ARG A 45 18.33 -10.17 0.25
N ARG A 46 17.02 -10.35 0.11
CA ARG A 46 16.01 -9.42 0.65
C ARG A 46 15.43 -9.86 1.98
N ALA A 47 15.76 -11.06 2.48
CA ALA A 47 15.27 -11.59 3.76
C ALA A 47 15.57 -10.63 4.93
N ALA A 48 16.75 -10.00 4.97
CA ALA A 48 17.08 -9.03 6.00
C ALA A 48 16.19 -7.76 5.93
N ALA A 49 15.92 -7.25 4.73
CA ALA A 49 14.99 -6.13 4.52
C ALA A 49 13.54 -6.52 4.85
N ALA A 50 13.15 -7.75 4.50
CA ALA A 50 11.85 -8.32 4.84
C ALA A 50 11.67 -8.45 6.35
N VAL A 51 12.69 -8.94 7.06
CA VAL A 51 12.69 -9.07 8.52
C VAL A 51 12.67 -7.71 9.20
N ALA A 52 13.43 -6.73 8.71
CA ALA A 52 13.43 -5.37 9.24
C ALA A 52 12.06 -4.68 9.04
N LEU A 53 11.42 -4.88 7.89
CA LEU A 53 10.17 -4.23 7.54
C LEU A 53 8.93 -4.93 8.14
N LEU A 54 8.97 -6.25 8.25
CA LEU A 54 7.78 -7.06 8.55
C LEU A 54 7.90 -7.91 9.84
N GLY A 55 9.10 -8.07 10.41
CA GLY A 55 9.39 -8.84 11.63
C GLY A 55 10.12 -10.17 11.39
N THR A 56 10.60 -10.81 12.46
CA THR A 56 11.47 -12.02 12.41
C THR A 56 10.78 -13.32 12.00
N ALA A 57 9.45 -13.35 11.91
CA ALA A 57 8.69 -14.54 11.51
C ALA A 57 8.65 -14.77 9.98
N LEU A 58 9.50 -14.06 9.22
CA LEU A 58 9.30 -13.82 7.80
C LEU A 58 10.51 -14.19 6.92
N GLU A 59 11.15 -15.32 7.21
CA GLU A 59 11.96 -16.07 6.22
C GLU A 59 11.09 -16.96 5.30
N GLN A 60 9.91 -17.37 5.76
CA GLN A 60 8.90 -18.04 4.93
C GLN A 60 8.18 -17.23 3.85
N PRO A 61 7.90 -15.91 3.93
CA PRO A 61 7.03 -15.17 3.02
C PRO A 61 7.65 -14.98 1.66
N CYS A 62 8.98 -15.04 1.53
CA CYS A 62 9.59 -15.01 0.21
C CYS A 62 9.34 -16.34 -0.52
N LEU A 63 9.37 -17.46 0.21
CA LEU A 63 8.96 -18.80 -0.26
C LEU A 63 7.43 -18.96 -0.39
N GLN A 64 6.63 -18.38 0.51
CA GLN A 64 5.15 -18.43 0.47
C GLN A 64 4.57 -17.42 -0.54
N CYS A 65 5.29 -16.36 -0.89
CA CYS A 65 4.93 -15.46 -1.99
C CYS A 65 5.35 -16.10 -3.33
N ALA A 66 6.54 -16.71 -3.42
CA ALA A 66 6.97 -17.45 -4.61
C ALA A 66 6.29 -18.81 -4.81
N GLY A 67 5.59 -19.35 -3.80
CA GLY A 67 4.87 -20.62 -3.88
C GLY A 67 3.62 -20.59 -4.78
N PRO A 68 2.70 -19.62 -4.61
CA PRO A 68 1.54 -19.43 -5.48
C PRO A 68 1.84 -18.58 -6.72
N LEU A 69 2.94 -17.81 -6.73
CA LEU A 69 3.38 -17.04 -7.90
C LEU A 69 4.32 -17.89 -8.76
N GLY A 70 4.02 -18.05 -10.05
CA GLY A 70 4.89 -18.81 -10.98
C GLY A 70 6.35 -18.33 -11.04
N ASP A 71 6.64 -17.11 -10.59
CA ASP A 71 7.98 -16.54 -10.45
C ASP A 71 8.12 -15.63 -9.20
N ALA A 72 9.35 -15.39 -8.75
CA ALA A 72 9.63 -14.57 -7.56
C ALA A 72 9.69 -13.06 -7.85
N TRP A 73 9.38 -12.64 -9.09
CA TRP A 73 9.54 -11.27 -9.53
C TRP A 73 8.57 -10.30 -8.82
N PRO A 74 7.30 -10.65 -8.54
CA PRO A 74 6.44 -9.80 -7.75
C PRO A 74 6.92 -9.64 -6.32
N CYS A 75 7.48 -10.69 -5.70
CA CYS A 75 7.98 -10.60 -4.34
C CYS A 75 9.20 -9.67 -4.28
N HIS A 76 10.14 -9.78 -5.23
CA HIS A 76 11.24 -8.83 -5.41
C HIS A 76 10.75 -7.39 -5.49
N ASN A 77 9.79 -7.12 -6.38
CA ASN A 77 9.28 -5.78 -6.62
C ASN A 77 8.49 -5.23 -5.41
N CYS A 78 7.70 -6.04 -4.72
CA CYS A 78 7.01 -5.61 -3.50
C CYS A 78 8.01 -5.13 -2.43
N PHE A 79 9.12 -5.85 -2.22
CA PHE A 79 10.17 -5.41 -1.30
C PHE A 79 10.96 -4.21 -1.81
N ALA A 80 11.23 -4.12 -3.11
CA ALA A 80 11.99 -3.01 -3.70
C ALA A 80 11.19 -1.69 -3.72
N ALA A 81 9.87 -1.78 -3.92
CA ALA A 81 8.99 -0.64 -4.12
C ALA A 81 8.37 -0.10 -2.83
N SER A 82 8.32 -0.90 -1.76
CA SER A 82 7.58 -0.53 -0.54
C SER A 82 8.52 -0.10 0.58
N ALA A 83 8.44 1.17 0.97
CA ALA A 83 9.10 1.67 2.19
C ALA A 83 8.25 1.48 3.46
N ALA A 84 6.94 1.26 3.29
CA ALA A 84 5.99 1.08 4.39
C ALA A 84 5.54 -0.39 4.52
N ARG A 85 5.43 -0.87 5.76
CA ARG A 85 5.09 -2.25 6.09
C ARG A 85 3.73 -2.67 5.52
N ASP A 86 2.73 -1.82 5.67
CA ASP A 86 1.36 -2.05 5.21
C ASP A 86 1.25 -2.07 3.67
N VAL A 87 2.00 -1.24 2.96
CA VAL A 87 2.14 -1.29 1.49
C VAL A 87 2.75 -2.62 1.06
N ALA A 88 3.84 -3.04 1.71
CA ALA A 88 4.49 -4.32 1.40
C ALA A 88 3.54 -5.51 1.61
N LEU A 89 2.84 -5.56 2.75
CA LEU A 89 1.84 -6.60 3.04
C LEU A 89 0.68 -6.61 2.03
N GLY A 90 0.17 -5.43 1.69
CA GLY A 90 -0.86 -5.27 0.66
C GLY A 90 -0.39 -5.74 -0.72
N CYS A 91 0.88 -5.48 -1.06
CA CYS A 91 1.51 -5.94 -2.29
C CYS A 91 1.60 -7.46 -2.37
N PHE A 92 2.08 -8.13 -1.31
CA PHE A 92 2.14 -9.59 -1.28
C PHE A 92 0.75 -10.22 -1.39
N THR A 93 -0.22 -9.69 -0.65
CA THR A 93 -1.60 -10.16 -0.71
C THR A 93 -2.20 -10.01 -2.10
N CYS A 94 -1.94 -8.87 -2.76
CA CYS A 94 -2.37 -8.61 -4.12
C CYS A 94 -1.70 -9.56 -5.13
N ALA A 95 -0.38 -9.74 -5.02
CA ALA A 95 0.38 -10.59 -5.92
C ALA A 95 -0.08 -12.06 -5.81
N ALA A 96 -0.17 -12.59 -4.59
CA ALA A 96 -0.64 -13.95 -4.33
C ALA A 96 -2.06 -14.23 -4.85
N ALA A 97 -2.92 -13.21 -4.90
CA ALA A 97 -4.26 -13.30 -5.47
C ALA A 97 -4.30 -13.25 -7.02
N GLY A 98 -3.19 -13.50 -7.70
CA GLY A 98 -3.09 -13.51 -9.17
C GLY A 98 -2.81 -12.14 -9.79
N GLY A 99 -2.50 -11.11 -8.98
CA GLY A 99 -2.23 -9.76 -9.48
C GLY A 99 -0.77 -9.50 -9.93
N GLY A 100 0.14 -10.47 -9.77
CA GLY A 100 1.47 -10.50 -10.41
C GLY A 100 2.25 -9.17 -10.45
N SER A 101 2.69 -8.77 -11.65
CA SER A 101 3.49 -7.55 -11.89
C SER A 101 2.70 -6.24 -11.66
N ALA A 102 1.38 -6.25 -11.81
CA ALA A 102 0.52 -5.09 -11.58
C ALA A 102 0.61 -4.59 -10.13
N CYS A 103 0.47 -5.51 -9.18
CA CYS A 103 0.58 -5.21 -7.75
C CYS A 103 1.95 -4.66 -7.39
N SER A 104 2.99 -5.25 -7.97
CA SER A 104 4.35 -5.11 -7.47
C SER A 104 5.15 -4.01 -8.17
N GLN A 105 4.96 -3.78 -9.46
CA GLN A 105 5.67 -2.73 -10.21
C GLN A 105 4.89 -1.42 -10.27
N VAL A 106 3.55 -1.47 -10.17
CA VAL A 106 2.71 -0.29 -10.34
C VAL A 106 2.11 0.15 -9.02
N CYS A 107 1.33 -0.73 -8.37
CA CYS A 107 0.62 -0.34 -7.16
C CYS A 107 1.55 -0.08 -5.97
N ALA A 108 2.49 -1.00 -5.69
CA ALA A 108 3.44 -0.82 -4.59
C ALA A 108 4.37 0.37 -4.81
N ALA A 109 4.80 0.62 -6.05
CA ALA A 109 5.70 1.73 -6.38
C ALA A 109 5.04 3.12 -6.25
N LYS A 110 3.71 3.20 -6.25
CA LYS A 110 2.97 4.47 -6.23
C LYS A 110 2.18 4.71 -4.95
N SER A 111 1.95 3.66 -4.16
CA SER A 111 1.17 3.76 -2.92
C SER A 111 2.04 4.18 -1.76
N THR A 112 1.58 5.18 -1.00
CA THR A 112 2.30 5.63 0.21
C THR A 112 1.83 4.93 1.49
N ASP A 113 0.68 4.25 1.44
CA ASP A 113 0.05 3.55 2.56
C ASP A 113 -0.74 2.32 2.07
N GLY A 114 -1.15 1.47 3.00
CA GLY A 114 -1.88 0.22 2.71
C GLY A 114 -3.26 0.46 2.10
N THR A 115 -3.92 1.59 2.39
CA THR A 115 -5.23 1.93 1.80
C THR A 115 -5.10 2.19 0.31
N GLN A 116 -4.11 3.00 -0.06
CA GLN A 116 -3.73 3.28 -1.43
C GLN A 116 -3.35 2.00 -2.19
N MET A 117 -2.56 1.13 -1.56
CA MET A 117 -2.19 -0.15 -2.15
C MET A 117 -3.42 -1.01 -2.44
N SER A 118 -4.36 -1.12 -1.50
CA SER A 118 -5.59 -1.89 -1.67
C SER A 118 -6.46 -1.32 -2.80
N GLN A 119 -6.62 0.00 -2.88
CA GLN A 119 -7.41 0.63 -3.92
C GLN A 119 -6.81 0.41 -5.32
N CYS A 120 -5.49 0.47 -5.44
CA CYS A 120 -4.80 0.18 -6.70
C CYS A 120 -4.91 -1.29 -7.09
N ALA A 121 -4.75 -2.20 -6.12
CA ALA A 121 -4.91 -3.63 -6.30
C ALA A 121 -6.31 -3.96 -6.84
N ASP A 122 -7.35 -3.40 -6.21
CA ASP A 122 -8.74 -3.62 -6.62
C ASP A 122 -9.03 -3.05 -8.01
N CYS A 123 -8.53 -1.84 -8.30
CA CYS A 123 -8.60 -1.25 -9.63
C CYS A 123 -7.97 -2.18 -10.68
N SER A 124 -6.76 -2.67 -10.41
CA SER A 124 -6.01 -3.53 -11.35
C SER A 124 -6.74 -4.86 -11.59
N LYS A 125 -7.32 -5.46 -10.54
CA LYS A 125 -8.09 -6.71 -10.63
C LYS A 125 -9.39 -6.54 -11.43
N ARG A 126 -10.10 -5.42 -11.27
CA ARG A 126 -11.39 -5.18 -11.95
C ARG A 126 -11.22 -4.69 -13.39
N GLY A 127 -10.34 -3.70 -13.56
CA GLY A 127 -10.11 -3.02 -14.83
C GLY A 127 -9.23 -3.81 -15.80
N GLY A 128 -8.32 -4.65 -15.29
CA GLY A 128 -7.33 -5.36 -16.10
C GLY A 128 -6.18 -4.48 -16.60
N ASP A 129 -6.22 -3.16 -16.34
CA ASP A 129 -5.18 -2.21 -16.70
C ASP A 129 -4.48 -1.65 -15.45
N ALA A 130 -3.44 -2.36 -15.04
CA ALA A 130 -2.61 -1.97 -13.90
C ALA A 130 -1.91 -0.63 -14.12
N TYR A 131 -1.44 -0.38 -15.34
CA TYR A 131 -0.72 0.84 -15.68
C TYR A 131 -1.66 2.05 -15.60
N GLY A 132 -2.89 1.91 -16.12
CA GLY A 132 -3.97 2.85 -15.96
C GLY A 132 -4.27 3.18 -14.50
N CYS A 133 -4.36 2.16 -13.64
CA CYS A 133 -4.56 2.36 -12.20
C CYS A 133 -3.38 3.10 -11.55
N GLY A 134 -2.13 2.83 -11.96
CA GLY A 134 -0.95 3.56 -11.52
C GLY A 134 -0.92 5.03 -11.94
N GLN A 135 -1.43 5.34 -13.14
CA GLN A 135 -1.54 6.71 -13.62
C GLN A 135 -2.46 7.56 -12.73
N CYS A 136 -3.49 6.97 -12.12
CA CYS A 136 -4.36 7.67 -11.17
C CYS A 136 -3.63 8.21 -9.93
N PHE A 137 -2.53 7.58 -9.50
CA PHE A 137 -1.70 8.09 -8.42
C PHE A 137 -0.84 9.28 -8.86
N THR A 138 -0.35 9.24 -10.09
CA THR A 138 0.52 10.27 -10.64
C THR A 138 -0.29 11.52 -11.01
N LYS A 139 -1.43 11.33 -11.68
CA LYS A 139 -2.23 12.43 -12.22
C LYS A 139 -3.17 13.07 -11.20
N SER A 140 -3.52 12.41 -10.09
CA SER A 140 -4.43 13.02 -9.10
C SER A 140 -3.82 14.21 -8.32
N GLY A 141 -2.52 14.50 -8.49
CA GLY A 141 -1.83 15.60 -7.82
C GLY A 141 -1.89 15.51 -6.29
N GLY A 142 -1.93 14.29 -5.75
CA GLY A 142 -2.05 14.03 -4.31
C GLY A 142 -3.49 14.08 -3.76
N SER A 143 -4.48 14.46 -4.56
CA SER A 143 -5.89 14.48 -4.12
C SER A 143 -6.45 13.06 -3.99
N ALA A 144 -6.80 12.66 -2.77
CA ALA A 144 -7.43 11.36 -2.51
C ALA A 144 -8.76 11.20 -3.27
N ALA A 145 -9.60 12.25 -3.30
CA ALA A 145 -10.89 12.21 -4.00
C ALA A 145 -10.72 11.97 -5.52
N LYS A 146 -9.81 12.72 -6.17
CA LYS A 146 -9.54 12.54 -7.60
C LYS A 146 -8.93 11.18 -7.90
N ARG A 147 -8.03 10.71 -7.03
CA ARG A 147 -7.44 9.37 -7.13
C ARG A 147 -8.50 8.28 -7.08
N THR A 148 -9.36 8.28 -6.06
CA THR A 148 -10.42 7.27 -5.92
C THR A 148 -11.38 7.28 -7.11
N ALA A 149 -11.77 8.46 -7.59
CA ALA A 149 -12.64 8.59 -8.75
C ALA A 149 -11.96 8.05 -10.03
N CYS A 150 -10.67 8.34 -10.22
CA CYS A 150 -9.87 7.80 -11.32
C CYS A 150 -9.74 6.27 -11.25
N LEU A 151 -9.38 5.71 -10.08
CA LEU A 151 -9.27 4.26 -9.88
C LEU A 151 -10.61 3.55 -10.13
N THR A 152 -11.72 4.19 -9.76
CA THR A 152 -13.07 3.67 -10.08
C THR A 152 -13.35 3.73 -11.59
N CYS A 153 -12.97 4.82 -12.25
CA CYS A 153 -13.11 4.97 -13.70
C CYS A 153 -12.35 3.87 -14.46
N VAL A 154 -11.06 3.68 -14.16
CA VAL A 154 -10.24 2.62 -14.78
C VAL A 154 -10.73 1.23 -14.38
N GLY A 155 -11.08 1.02 -13.11
CA GLY A 155 -11.59 -0.25 -12.60
C GLY A 155 -12.90 -0.70 -13.26
N ASN A 156 -13.69 0.23 -13.80
CA ASN A 156 -14.89 -0.04 -14.58
C ASN A 156 -14.59 -0.27 -16.08
N ARG A 157 -13.32 -0.51 -16.45
CA ARG A 157 -12.84 -0.77 -17.81
C ARG A 157 -13.11 0.37 -18.79
N LEU A 158 -13.15 1.60 -18.28
CA LEU A 158 -13.14 2.79 -19.11
C LEU A 158 -11.71 3.08 -19.59
N GLU A 159 -11.61 3.88 -20.64
CA GLU A 159 -10.34 4.24 -21.26
C GLU A 159 -9.40 4.91 -20.24
N ALA A 160 -8.31 4.24 -19.91
CA ALA A 160 -7.48 4.59 -18.76
C ALA A 160 -6.75 5.92 -18.93
N TYR A 161 -6.37 6.27 -20.16
CA TYR A 161 -5.74 7.56 -20.43
C TYR A 161 -6.72 8.71 -20.14
N ALA A 162 -7.97 8.61 -20.60
CA ALA A 162 -9.03 9.58 -20.34
C ALA A 162 -9.35 9.70 -18.85
N CYS A 163 -9.46 8.59 -18.12
CA CYS A 163 -9.62 8.61 -16.66
C CYS A 163 -8.45 9.36 -16.00
N GLY A 164 -7.21 9.09 -16.43
CA GLY A 164 -6.03 9.79 -15.94
C GLY A 164 -6.06 11.29 -16.24
N GLU A 165 -6.41 11.68 -17.47
CA GLU A 165 -6.55 13.09 -17.87
C GLU A 165 -7.62 13.81 -17.05
N CYS A 166 -8.79 13.20 -16.83
CA CYS A 166 -9.82 13.74 -15.94
C CYS A 166 -9.30 13.98 -14.51
N ALA A 167 -8.41 13.11 -14.00
CA ALA A 167 -7.83 13.25 -12.66
C ALA A 167 -6.81 14.41 -12.57
N GLY A 168 -6.07 14.67 -13.66
CA GLY A 168 -4.94 15.60 -13.64
C GLY A 168 -5.21 16.98 -14.22
N ARG A 169 -6.14 17.10 -15.15
CA ARG A 169 -6.33 18.36 -15.91
C ARG A 169 -7.12 19.41 -15.14
N TYR A 170 -7.99 18.98 -14.22
CA TYR A 170 -8.84 19.89 -13.44
C TYR A 170 -8.29 20.12 -12.05
N SER A 171 -8.30 21.37 -11.59
CA SER A 171 -7.86 21.73 -10.24
C SER A 171 -8.92 21.38 -9.18
N SER A 172 -10.21 21.42 -9.50
CA SER A 172 -11.29 21.09 -8.56
C SER A 172 -11.73 19.61 -8.64
N PRO A 173 -12.14 18.99 -7.51
CA PRO A 173 -12.76 17.66 -7.52
C PRO A 173 -14.09 17.61 -8.29
N CYS A 174 -14.86 18.71 -8.31
CA CYS A 174 -16.13 18.79 -9.04
C CYS A 174 -15.92 18.63 -10.55
N GLU A 175 -14.99 19.39 -11.13
CA GLU A 175 -14.73 19.34 -12.56
C GLU A 175 -14.15 17.98 -12.98
N ALA A 176 -13.26 17.41 -12.15
CA ALA A 176 -12.78 16.05 -12.34
C ALA A 176 -13.94 15.04 -12.34
N GLN A 177 -14.90 15.16 -11.41
CA GLN A 177 -16.07 14.29 -11.36
C GLN A 177 -16.95 14.42 -12.61
N LYS A 178 -17.18 15.65 -13.10
CA LYS A 178 -17.92 15.87 -14.35
C LYS A 178 -17.23 15.25 -15.56
N CYS A 179 -15.91 15.31 -15.61
CA CYS A 179 -15.13 14.62 -16.62
C CYS A 179 -15.30 13.09 -16.54
N PHE A 180 -15.20 12.49 -15.35
CA PHE A 180 -15.43 11.06 -15.17
C PHE A 180 -16.85 10.64 -15.58
N ASP A 181 -17.86 11.45 -15.26
CA ASP A 181 -19.25 11.19 -15.65
C ASP A 181 -19.44 11.26 -17.16
N CYS A 182 -18.76 12.18 -17.83
CA CYS A 182 -18.73 12.24 -19.29
C CYS A 182 -18.09 10.97 -19.87
N VAL A 183 -16.90 10.57 -19.39
CA VAL A 183 -16.19 9.37 -19.86
C VAL A 183 -17.03 8.10 -19.68
N ARG A 184 -17.82 8.01 -18.60
CA ARG A 184 -18.74 6.88 -18.36
C ARG A 184 -19.86 6.74 -19.38
N THR A 185 -20.24 7.83 -20.04
CA THR A 185 -21.47 7.90 -20.85
C THR A 185 -21.22 8.07 -22.34
N THR A 186 -19.96 8.21 -22.77
CA THR A 186 -19.61 8.46 -24.18
C THR A 186 -18.56 7.48 -24.71
N THR A 187 -18.49 7.39 -26.03
CA THR A 187 -17.37 6.77 -26.76
C THR A 187 -16.31 7.80 -27.17
N ASN A 188 -16.65 9.10 -27.18
CA ASN A 188 -15.71 10.19 -27.47
C ASN A 188 -15.02 10.69 -26.19
N THR A 189 -14.12 9.89 -25.64
CA THR A 189 -13.41 10.21 -24.41
C THR A 189 -12.52 11.46 -24.54
N TRP A 190 -11.97 11.70 -25.73
CA TRP A 190 -11.24 12.93 -26.08
C TRP A 190 -12.07 14.18 -25.82
N GLY A 191 -13.33 14.19 -26.25
CA GLY A 191 -14.26 15.30 -26.00
C GLY A 191 -14.48 15.57 -24.51
N CYS A 192 -14.46 14.53 -23.66
CA CYS A 192 -14.66 14.68 -22.22
C CYS A 192 -13.45 15.33 -21.54
N TYR A 193 -12.26 14.75 -21.69
CA TYR A 193 -11.11 15.29 -20.98
C TYR A 193 -10.55 16.58 -21.60
N THR A 194 -10.96 16.93 -22.82
CA THR A 194 -10.63 18.23 -23.42
C THR A 194 -11.60 19.36 -23.03
N ALA A 195 -12.82 19.03 -22.56
CA ALA A 195 -13.86 20.00 -22.21
C ALA A 195 -13.52 20.88 -20.99
N ASN A 196 -14.32 21.94 -20.81
CA ASN A 196 -14.28 22.79 -19.62
C ASN A 196 -15.56 22.57 -18.79
N TYR A 197 -15.40 22.22 -17.51
CA TYR A 197 -16.51 21.97 -16.58
C TYR A 197 -16.69 23.07 -15.54
N ALA A 198 -15.90 24.16 -15.60
CA ALA A 198 -15.91 25.21 -14.60
C ALA A 198 -17.31 25.79 -14.36
N SER A 199 -18.08 26.04 -15.43
CA SER A 199 -19.45 26.58 -15.33
C SER A 199 -20.44 25.67 -14.59
N ALA A 200 -20.25 24.35 -14.66
CA ALA A 200 -21.06 23.36 -13.94
C ALA A 200 -20.64 23.21 -12.46
N CYS A 201 -19.52 23.81 -12.08
CA CYS A 201 -18.90 23.70 -10.75
C CYS A 201 -18.80 25.04 -10.01
N THR A 202 -19.00 26.17 -10.69
CA THR A 202 -19.22 27.48 -10.08
C THR A 202 -20.67 27.61 -9.63
N GLY A 203 -20.94 27.29 -8.36
CA GLY A 203 -22.24 27.60 -7.74
C GLY A 203 -22.85 26.50 -6.87
N ARG A 204 -22.22 26.22 -5.73
CA ARG A 204 -22.92 25.83 -4.49
C ARG A 204 -22.10 26.32 -3.30
N ARG A 205 -22.25 27.62 -2.97
CA ARG A 205 -22.16 28.00 -1.57
C ARG A 205 -23.21 27.15 -0.87
N LEU A 206 -22.76 26.24 0.00
CA LEU A 206 -23.62 25.58 0.98
C LEU A 206 -24.40 26.67 1.72
N LEU A 207 -25.68 26.79 1.39
CA LEU A 207 -26.66 27.37 2.30
C LEU A 207 -26.96 26.26 3.31
N ALA A 208 -26.56 26.55 4.56
CA ALA A 208 -26.96 25.96 5.84
C ALA A 208 -26.97 24.42 5.95
#